data_AF-A0ABD4Q743-F1
#
_entry.id   AF-A0ABD4Q743-F1
#
_cell.length_a   1.000
_cell.length_b   1.000
_cell.length_c   1.000
_cell.angle_alpha   90.00
_cell.angle_beta   90.00
_cell.angle_gamma   90.00
#
_symmetry.space_group_name_H-M   'P 1'
#
loop_
_entity.id
_entity.type
_entity.pdbx_description
1 polymer ?
#
loop_
_entity_poly.entity_id
_entity_poly.type
_entity_poly.pdbx_seq_one_letter_code
_entity_poly.pdbx_strand_id
1 'polypeptide(L)' 'GHEPHLDNQHEMLLANCLAQSEALMKGRTLEEARAQLAAKNLAKSEVNRIAPHRVFKGNRPSITIVYDKLDPFSLD' A
#
# COMPACT_ATOMS: atom_id res chain seq x y z
N GLY A 1 0.00 -18.41 13.42
CA GLY A 1 0.29 -18.18 14.85
C GLY A 1 -0.80 -18.82 15.67
N HIS A 2 -0.55 -19.20 16.92
CA HIS A 2 -1.43 -20.06 17.74
C HIS A 2 -2.74 -19.39 18.24
N GLU A 3 -3.32 -18.45 17.49
CA GLU A 3 -4.56 -17.75 17.87
C GLU A 3 -5.47 -17.53 16.65
N PRO A 4 -6.46 -18.41 16.39
CA PRO A 4 -7.31 -18.37 15.19
C PRO A 4 -8.14 -17.08 15.05
N HIS A 5 -8.23 -16.26 16.10
CA HIS A 5 -8.89 -14.96 16.05
C HIS A 5 -8.01 -13.84 15.44
N LEU A 6 -6.70 -14.08 15.26
CA LEU A 6 -5.75 -13.12 14.69
C LEU A 6 -5.41 -13.41 13.22
N ASP A 7 -5.94 -14.49 12.63
CA ASP A 7 -5.66 -14.85 11.23
C ASP A 7 -6.02 -13.71 10.27
N ASN A 8 -7.17 -13.05 10.50
CA ASN A 8 -7.56 -11.86 9.74
C ASN A 8 -6.54 -10.71 9.86
N GLN A 9 -5.94 -10.51 11.04
CA GLN A 9 -4.94 -9.46 11.22
C GLN A 9 -3.64 -9.78 10.47
N HIS A 10 -3.25 -11.05 10.45
CA HIS A 10 -2.09 -11.52 9.72
C HIS A 10 -2.30 -11.39 8.20
N GLU A 11 -3.48 -11.75 7.69
CA GLU A 11 -3.84 -11.53 6.28
C GLU A 11 -3.82 -10.04 5.91
N MET A 12 -4.38 -9.18 6.76
CA MET A 12 -4.34 -7.73 6.54
C MET A 12 -2.91 -7.18 6.56
N LEU A 13 -2.03 -7.69 7.44
CA LEU A 13 -0.63 -7.29 7.50
C LEU A 13 0.10 -7.64 6.19
N LEU A 14 -0.06 -8.87 5.71
CA LEU A 14 0.53 -9.33 4.45
C LEU A 14 -0.01 -8.54 3.26
N ALA A 15 -1.32 -8.33 3.19
CA ALA A 15 -1.96 -7.54 2.14
C ALA A 15 -1.42 -6.11 2.09
N ASN A 16 -1.24 -5.47 3.26
CA ASN A 16 -0.64 -4.14 3.34
C ASN A 16 0.83 -4.13 2.91
N CYS A 17 1.62 -5.13 3.33
CA CYS A 17 3.03 -5.25 2.93
C CYS A 17 3.17 -5.34 1.41
N LEU A 18 2.41 -6.23 0.77
CA LEU A 18 2.41 -6.40 -0.68
C LEU A 18 1.90 -5.15 -1.40
N ALA A 19 0.81 -4.54 -0.92
CA ALA A 19 0.27 -3.31 -1.49
C ALA A 19 1.26 -2.13 -1.39
N GLN A 20 2.09 -2.07 -0.35
CA GLN A 20 3.13 -1.05 -0.22
C GLN A 20 4.26 -1.26 -1.22
N SER A 21 4.77 -2.48 -1.36
CA SER A 21 5.77 -2.82 -2.39
C SER A 21 5.25 -2.50 -3.80
N GLU A 22 3.99 -2.84 -4.08
CA GLU A 22 3.34 -2.52 -5.34
C GLU A 22 3.20 -1.01 -5.55
N ALA A 23 2.79 -0.26 -4.52
CA ALA A 23 2.66 1.20 -4.58
C ALA A 23 4.00 1.91 -4.81
N LEU A 24 5.09 1.40 -4.21
CA LEU A 24 6.45 1.89 -4.44
C LEU A 24 6.90 1.65 -5.88
N MET A 25 6.55 0.49 -6.46
CA MET A 25 6.87 0.13 -7.83
C MET A 25 6.06 0.93 -8.85
N LYS A 26 4.72 0.86 -8.77
CA LYS A 26 3.81 1.47 -9.76
C LYS A 26 3.70 2.98 -9.61
N GLY A 27 3.73 3.48 -8.38
CA GLY A 27 3.38 4.87 -8.10
C GLY A 27 1.89 5.16 -8.33
N ARG A 28 1.60 6.44 -8.56
CA ARG A 28 0.26 6.94 -8.89
C ARG A 28 0.41 8.24 -9.66
N THR A 29 -0.12 8.28 -10.87
CA THR A 29 -0.10 9.47 -11.72
C THR A 29 -1.10 10.52 -11.24
N LEU A 30 -0.97 11.75 -11.78
CA LEU A 30 -1.92 12.83 -11.50
C LEU A 30 -3.34 12.49 -11.99
N GLU A 31 -3.46 11.86 -13.15
CA GLU A 31 -4.74 11.47 -13.74
C GLU A 31 -5.44 10.40 -12.89
N GLU A 32 -4.70 9.39 -12.42
CA GLU A 32 -5.23 8.38 -11.49
C GLU A 32 -5.62 9.00 -10.14
N ALA A 33 -4.81 9.92 -9.61
CA ALA A 33 -5.13 10.63 -8.36
C ALA A 33 -6.40 11.48 -8.51
N ARG A 34 -6.58 12.17 -9.66
CA ARG A 34 -7.79 12.93 -9.98
C ARG A 34 -9.01 12.02 -10.11
N ALA A 35 -8.90 10.92 -10.85
CA ALA A 35 -9.98 9.94 -11.01
C ALA A 35 -10.43 9.36 -9.66
N GLN A 36 -9.49 9.00 -8.79
CA GLN A 36 -9.79 8.50 -7.44
C GLN A 36 -10.45 9.54 -6.54
N LEU A 37 -10.05 10.81 -6.63
CA LEU A 37 -10.67 11.90 -5.85
C LEU A 37 -12.05 12.28 -6.40
N ALA A 38 -12.23 12.23 -7.72
CA ALA A 38 -13.53 12.46 -8.36
C ALA A 38 -14.55 11.36 -7.99
N ALA A 39 -14.11 10.09 -7.93
CA ALA A 39 -14.92 8.98 -7.47
C ALA A 39 -15.39 9.12 -6.01
N LYS A 40 -14.72 9.96 -5.21
CA LYS A 40 -15.11 10.28 -3.82
C LYS A 40 -16.11 11.45 -3.72
N ASN A 41 -16.72 11.86 -4.84
CA ASN A 41 -17.69 12.97 -4.91
C ASN A 41 -17.16 14.32 -4.39
N LEU A 42 -15.85 14.56 -4.52
CA LEU A 42 -15.24 15.85 -4.17
C LEU A 42 -15.48 16.90 -5.28
N ALA A 43 -15.65 18.16 -4.90
CA ALA A 43 -15.78 19.27 -5.84
C ALA A 43 -14.52 19.37 -6.73
N LYS A 44 -14.68 19.71 -8.02
CA LYS A 44 -13.56 19.80 -8.98
C LYS A 44 -12.43 20.73 -8.52
N SER A 45 -12.76 21.83 -7.83
CA SER A 45 -11.78 22.75 -7.24
C SER A 45 -10.90 22.06 -6.19
N GLU A 46 -11.50 21.28 -5.30
CA GLU A 46 -10.79 20.51 -4.28
C GLU A 46 -10.01 19.33 -4.88
N VAL A 47 -10.56 18.65 -5.88
CA VAL A 47 -9.82 17.59 -6.61
C VAL A 47 -8.54 18.16 -7.22
N ASN A 48 -8.63 19.32 -7.90
CA ASN A 48 -7.47 19.96 -8.52
C ASN A 48 -6.44 20.45 -7.49
N ARG A 49 -6.89 20.86 -6.30
CA ARG A 49 -6.01 21.27 -5.20
C ARG A 49 -5.31 20.09 -4.54
N ILE A 50 -6.00 18.98 -4.34
CA ILE A 50 -5.50 17.81 -3.58
C ILE A 50 -4.71 16.84 -4.47
N ALA A 51 -5.10 16.67 -5.73
CA ALA A 51 -4.50 15.66 -6.62
C ALA A 51 -2.97 15.76 -6.75
N PRO A 52 -2.34 16.95 -6.88
CA PRO A 52 -0.88 17.05 -6.95
C PRO A 52 -0.15 16.48 -5.73
N HIS A 53 -0.75 16.60 -4.54
CA HIS A 53 -0.21 16.06 -3.29
C HIS A 53 -0.40 14.54 -3.13
N ARG A 54 -1.17 13.91 -4.04
CA ARG A 54 -1.43 12.45 -4.05
C ARG A 54 -0.74 11.73 -5.20
N VAL A 55 0.15 12.41 -5.92
CA VAL A 55 0.99 11.82 -6.98
C VAL A 55 2.19 11.13 -6.34
N PHE A 56 2.43 9.89 -6.73
CA PHE A 56 3.62 9.13 -6.35
C PHE A 56 4.38 8.78 -7.63
N LYS A 57 5.66 9.16 -7.72
CA LYS A 57 6.48 8.92 -8.93
C LYS A 57 6.69 7.43 -9.27
N GLY A 58 6.45 6.53 -8.32
CA GLY A 58 6.76 5.10 -8.49
C GLY A 58 8.24 4.86 -8.71
N ASN A 59 8.57 3.72 -9.31
CA ASN A 59 9.93 3.28 -9.62
C ASN A 59 10.89 3.37 -8.42
N ARG A 60 10.36 3.14 -7.20
CA ARG A 60 11.16 3.04 -5.99
C ARG A 60 11.40 1.56 -5.72
N PRO A 61 12.64 1.08 -5.81
CA PRO A 61 12.93 -0.33 -5.56
C PRO A 61 12.62 -0.68 -4.09
N SER A 62 12.11 -1.89 -3.87
CA SER A 62 11.90 -2.47 -2.55
C SER A 62 12.28 -3.95 -2.57
N ILE A 63 12.72 -4.49 -1.44
CA ILE A 63 13.02 -5.91 -1.26
C ILE A 63 12.05 -6.47 -0.24
N THR A 64 11.31 -7.51 -0.63
CA THR A 64 10.40 -8.24 0.26
C THR A 64 11.06 -9.53 0.69
N ILE A 65 11.35 -9.65 1.98
CA ILE A 65 11.91 -10.87 2.60
C ILE A 65 10.76 -11.61 3.28
N VAL A 66 10.55 -12.87 2.93
CA VAL A 66 9.45 -13.69 3.42
C VAL A 66 10.00 -14.94 4.09
N TYR A 67 9.45 -15.31 5.24
CA TYR A 67 9.76 -16.52 6.00
C TYR A 67 8.46 -17.12 6.55
N ASP A 68 8.44 -18.44 6.76
CA ASP A 68 7.24 -19.16 7.20
C ASP A 68 6.83 -18.81 8.63
N LYS A 69 7.81 -18.60 9.51
CA LYS A 69 7.58 -18.20 10.90
C LYS A 69 8.81 -17.48 11.46
N LEU A 70 8.58 -16.43 12.25
CA LEU A 70 9.65 -15.80 13.03
C LEU A 70 9.90 -16.66 14.28
N ASP A 71 10.94 -17.47 14.24
CA ASP A 71 11.48 -18.24 15.37
C ASP A 71 12.97 -17.91 15.58
N PRO A 72 13.58 -18.31 16.72
CA PRO A 72 14.98 -17.97 16.98
C PRO A 72 15.95 -18.41 15.89
N PHE A 73 15.69 -19.55 15.24
CA PHE A 73 16.52 -20.07 14.15
C PHE A 73 16.43 -19.21 12.88
N SER A 74 15.26 -18.62 12.62
CA SER A 74 15.02 -17.75 11.47
C SER A 74 15.47 -16.29 11.71
N LEU A 75 15.85 -15.94 12.94
CA LEU A 75 16.28 -14.60 13.35
C LEU A 75 17.79 -14.51 13.63
N ASP A 76 18.43 -15.58 14.09
CA ASP A 76 19.89 -15.70 14.24
C ASP A 76 20.62 -15.80 12.88
#